data_AF-A0A077LLP3-F1
#
_entry.id   AF-A0A077LLP3-F1
#
_cell.length_a   1.000
_cell.length_b   1.000
_cell.length_c   1.000
_cell.angle_alpha   90.00
_cell.angle_beta   90.00
_cell.angle_gamma   90.00
#
_symmetry.space_group_name_H-M   'P 1'
#
loop_
_entity.id
_entity.type
_entity.pdbx_description
1 polymer ?
#
loop_
_entity_poly.entity_id
_entity_poly.type
_entity_poly.pdbx_seq_one_letter_code
_entity_poly.pdbx_strand_id
1 'polypeptide(L)'
;MPNDSPQPTRRGRQALIIGSLVGVLVLALWTWRSETSRPAAPVRPSQSYSQTLELARDGKPGAARLLYQQLARDDLADERRIALLAELPNYPSPQALKLLKAQLDHESLAVSLAAVESAVRLLPGHHLAVVLGPLLSADEPALRLNATLALTRLSPDELGLYFAALQHSAEAFQHDLAQQPPTVQNRMQLGRLYRQTGDNALALSALEDAVQLAPDNLLAALARIEQLDDNQQADQARQLMRQLLEKHPDSALLQHALGIWLRDHGQAEFALLSLARAAELAADNNDYRYDLAVMLHTLEQLEAAQKQLQQILQNQPANRRARVLLIQYARESGQLQNVQVLLAQLEQQNPDDPALQQGL
;
A
#
# COMPACT_ATOMS: atom_id res chain seq x y z
N MET A 1 -86.91 -54.65 8.38
CA MET A 1 -87.00 -53.78 7.19
C MET A 1 -85.61 -53.64 6.61
N PRO A 2 -85.36 -54.07 5.36
CA PRO A 2 -84.05 -53.93 4.73
C PRO A 2 -83.87 -52.50 4.20
N ASN A 3 -82.70 -51.90 4.44
CA ASN A 3 -82.35 -50.58 3.92
C ASN A 3 -81.13 -50.74 2.99
N ASP A 4 -81.40 -50.72 1.69
CA ASP A 4 -80.44 -50.81 0.60
C ASP A 4 -79.54 -49.56 0.57
N SER A 5 -78.23 -49.78 0.62
CA SER A 5 -77.24 -48.73 0.32
C SER A 5 -76.87 -48.82 -1.17
N PRO A 6 -77.02 -47.75 -1.97
CA PRO A 6 -76.76 -47.82 -3.41
C PRO A 6 -75.26 -47.98 -3.71
N GLN A 7 -74.92 -49.03 -4.46
CA GLN A 7 -73.57 -49.24 -4.97
C GLN A 7 -73.20 -48.18 -6.03
N PRO A 8 -71.98 -47.59 -5.99
CA PRO A 8 -71.57 -46.56 -6.93
C PRO A 8 -71.43 -47.13 -8.35
N THR A 9 -72.09 -46.46 -9.30
CA THR A 9 -72.14 -46.86 -10.71
C THR A 9 -70.75 -46.79 -11.36
N ARG A 10 -70.51 -47.69 -12.34
CA ARG A 10 -69.23 -47.87 -13.05
C ARG A 10 -68.63 -46.57 -13.63
N ARG A 11 -69.47 -45.57 -13.94
CA ARG A 11 -69.07 -44.23 -14.39
C ARG A 11 -68.42 -43.38 -13.29
N GLY A 12 -68.84 -43.50 -12.04
CA GLY A 12 -68.24 -42.78 -10.90
C GLY A 12 -66.82 -43.25 -10.57
N ARG A 13 -66.54 -44.55 -10.73
CA ARG A 13 -65.18 -45.10 -10.57
C ARG A 13 -64.23 -44.65 -11.69
N GLN A 14 -64.71 -44.53 -12.92
CA GLN A 14 -63.89 -44.04 -14.04
C GLN A 14 -63.54 -42.55 -13.91
N ALA A 15 -64.47 -41.72 -13.42
CA ALA A 15 -64.21 -40.30 -13.20
C ALA A 15 -63.13 -40.06 -12.12
N LEU A 16 -63.13 -40.86 -11.04
CA LEU A 16 -62.10 -40.80 -9.99
C LEU A 16 -60.71 -41.20 -10.50
N ILE A 17 -60.62 -42.25 -11.34
CA ILE A 17 -59.35 -42.69 -11.92
C ILE A 17 -58.79 -41.61 -12.87
N ILE A 18 -59.62 -41.02 -13.72
CA ILE A 18 -59.19 -39.96 -14.66
C ILE A 18 -58.73 -38.72 -13.87
N GLY A 19 -59.47 -38.31 -12.83
CA GLY A 19 -59.06 -37.19 -11.97
C GLY A 19 -57.71 -37.40 -11.29
N SER A 20 -57.43 -38.63 -10.81
CA SER A 20 -56.14 -38.97 -10.20
C SER A 20 -54.97 -38.92 -11.20
N LEU A 21 -55.19 -39.38 -12.44
CA LEU A 21 -54.19 -39.37 -13.52
C LEU A 21 -53.84 -37.94 -13.95
N VAL A 22 -54.84 -37.05 -14.04
CA VAL A 22 -54.62 -35.63 -14.34
C VAL A 22 -53.85 -34.95 -13.21
N GLY A 23 -54.17 -35.25 -11.94
CA GLY A 23 -53.45 -34.71 -10.79
C GLY A 23 -51.96 -35.09 -10.79
N VAL A 24 -51.63 -36.35 -11.10
CA VAL A 24 -50.23 -36.82 -11.20
C VAL A 24 -49.50 -36.17 -12.37
N LEU A 25 -50.16 -35.98 -13.51
CA LEU A 25 -49.58 -35.31 -14.68
C LEU A 25 -49.28 -33.83 -14.41
N VAL A 26 -50.18 -33.13 -13.70
CA VAL A 26 -49.97 -31.73 -13.30
C VAL A 26 -48.82 -31.61 -12.30
N LEU A 27 -48.73 -32.54 -11.33
CA LEU A 27 -47.60 -32.56 -10.40
C LEU A 27 -46.27 -32.83 -11.12
N ALA A 28 -46.24 -33.77 -12.06
CA ALA A 28 -45.04 -34.09 -12.83
C ALA A 28 -44.59 -32.92 -13.74
N LEU A 29 -45.55 -32.22 -14.35
CA LEU A 29 -45.27 -31.00 -15.13
C LEU A 29 -44.78 -29.84 -14.25
N TRP A 30 -45.32 -29.72 -13.03
CA TRP A 30 -44.90 -28.70 -12.08
C TRP A 30 -43.48 -28.97 -11.56
N THR A 31 -43.15 -30.22 -11.20
CA THR A 31 -41.80 -30.61 -10.79
C THR A 31 -40.80 -30.43 -11.92
N TRP A 32 -41.15 -30.83 -13.15
CA TRP A 32 -40.27 -30.67 -14.32
C TRP A 32 -39.98 -29.20 -14.64
N ARG A 33 -40.99 -28.33 -14.55
CA ARG A 33 -40.83 -26.88 -14.77
C ARG A 33 -40.04 -26.20 -13.64
N SER A 34 -40.13 -26.73 -12.42
CA SER A 34 -39.36 -26.24 -11.27
C SER A 34 -37.89 -26.64 -11.31
N GLU A 35 -37.54 -27.77 -11.96
CA GLU A 35 -36.15 -28.22 -12.12
C GLU A 35 -35.39 -27.46 -13.22
N THR A 36 -36.08 -26.99 -14.27
CA THR A 36 -35.45 -26.28 -15.39
C THR A 36 -35.09 -24.82 -15.09
N SER A 37 -35.34 -24.35 -13.86
CA SER A 37 -35.13 -22.95 -13.45
C SER A 37 -34.15 -22.84 -12.29
N ARG A 38 -33.08 -23.65 -12.27
CA ARG A 38 -31.94 -23.33 -11.40
C ARG A 38 -31.26 -22.09 -11.99
N PRO A 39 -31.14 -20.96 -11.26
CA PRO A 39 -30.28 -19.88 -11.70
C PRO A 39 -28.89 -20.47 -11.95
N ALA A 40 -28.29 -20.16 -13.09
CA ALA A 40 -26.91 -20.54 -13.37
C ALA A 40 -26.08 -20.15 -12.15
N ALA A 41 -25.32 -21.11 -11.59
CA ALA A 41 -24.39 -20.79 -10.52
C ALA A 41 -23.57 -19.58 -10.96
N PRO A 42 -23.35 -18.58 -10.09
CA PRO A 42 -22.53 -17.43 -10.45
C PRO A 42 -21.21 -17.97 -10.99
N VAL A 43 -20.87 -17.56 -12.21
CA VAL A 43 -19.60 -17.91 -12.85
C VAL A 43 -18.53 -17.44 -11.88
N ARG A 44 -17.95 -18.38 -11.10
CA ARG A 44 -16.82 -18.06 -10.23
C ARG A 44 -15.75 -17.49 -11.17
N PRO A 45 -15.17 -16.32 -10.87
CA PRO A 45 -14.06 -15.82 -11.67
C PRO A 45 -13.04 -16.95 -11.84
N SER A 46 -12.53 -17.11 -13.06
CA SER A 46 -11.73 -18.26 -13.50
C SER A 46 -10.47 -18.51 -12.66
N GLN A 47 -10.13 -17.59 -11.74
CA GLN A 47 -9.07 -17.72 -10.75
C GLN A 47 -9.52 -17.18 -9.38
N SER A 48 -9.10 -17.87 -8.33
CA SER A 48 -9.41 -17.52 -6.93
C SER A 48 -8.60 -16.31 -6.45
N TYR A 49 -9.12 -15.58 -5.46
CA TYR A 49 -8.44 -14.44 -4.82
C TYR A 49 -6.98 -14.76 -4.42
N SER A 50 -6.75 -15.92 -3.79
CA SER A 50 -5.42 -16.33 -3.31
C SER A 50 -4.44 -16.53 -4.46
N GLN A 51 -4.90 -17.13 -5.57
CA GLN A 51 -4.07 -17.28 -6.77
C GLN A 51 -3.73 -15.92 -7.38
N THR A 52 -4.68 -14.98 -7.44
CA THR A 52 -4.38 -13.62 -7.93
C THR A 52 -3.34 -12.92 -7.05
N LEU A 53 -3.47 -13.02 -5.73
CA LEU A 53 -2.52 -12.39 -4.81
C LEU A 53 -1.10 -13.00 -4.94
N GLU A 54 -1.01 -14.32 -5.10
CA GLU A 54 0.26 -15.02 -5.34
C GLU A 54 0.90 -14.57 -6.66
N LEU A 55 0.13 -14.53 -7.76
CA LEU A 55 0.62 -14.04 -9.06
C LEU A 55 1.12 -12.59 -8.98
N ALA A 56 0.44 -11.75 -8.19
CA ALA A 56 0.81 -10.36 -7.96
C ALA A 56 2.08 -10.21 -7.11
N ARG A 57 2.29 -11.05 -6.09
CA ARG A 57 3.52 -11.01 -5.28
C ARG A 57 4.73 -11.54 -6.02
N ASP A 58 4.50 -12.55 -6.87
CA ASP A 58 5.55 -13.21 -7.66
C ASP A 58 5.84 -12.50 -8.99
N GLY A 59 5.21 -11.36 -9.26
CA GLY A 59 5.43 -10.63 -10.51
C GLY A 59 5.24 -11.50 -11.75
N LYS A 60 4.19 -12.34 -11.78
CA LYS A 60 3.94 -13.23 -12.93
C LYS A 60 3.32 -12.46 -14.10
N PRO A 61 3.45 -12.97 -15.34
CA PRO A 61 2.77 -12.39 -16.49
C PRO A 61 1.26 -12.26 -16.26
N GLY A 62 0.69 -11.10 -16.60
CA GLY A 62 -0.73 -10.79 -16.44
C GLY A 62 -1.17 -10.44 -15.01
N ALA A 63 -0.24 -10.34 -14.05
CA ALA A 63 -0.52 -10.02 -12.65
C ALA A 63 -1.34 -8.73 -12.49
N ALA A 64 -0.94 -7.65 -13.15
CA ALA A 64 -1.64 -6.36 -13.07
C ALA A 64 -3.13 -6.48 -13.43
N ARG A 65 -3.44 -7.14 -14.56
CA ARG A 65 -4.82 -7.30 -15.04
C ARG A 65 -5.68 -8.05 -14.04
N LEU A 66 -5.17 -9.15 -13.48
CA LEU A 66 -5.91 -9.95 -12.52
C LEU A 66 -6.09 -9.21 -11.19
N LEU A 67 -5.06 -8.50 -10.73
CA LEU A 67 -5.12 -7.65 -9.54
C LEU A 67 -6.23 -6.60 -9.69
N TYR A 68 -6.28 -5.90 -10.83
CA TYR A 68 -7.32 -4.90 -11.11
C TYR A 68 -8.71 -5.54 -11.17
N GLN A 69 -8.84 -6.71 -11.80
CA GLN A 69 -10.11 -7.44 -11.86
C GLN A 69 -10.63 -7.84 -10.48
N GLN A 70 -9.75 -8.27 -9.57
CA GLN A 70 -10.16 -8.56 -8.20
C GLN A 70 -10.56 -7.28 -7.47
N LEU A 71 -9.73 -6.23 -7.49
CA LEU A 71 -10.05 -4.96 -6.82
C LEU A 71 -11.37 -4.31 -7.29
N ALA A 72 -11.75 -4.55 -8.54
CA ALA A 72 -13.01 -4.05 -9.13
C ALA A 72 -14.27 -4.80 -8.65
N ARG A 73 -14.13 -5.87 -7.86
CA ARG A 73 -15.26 -6.63 -7.34
C ARG A 73 -15.89 -5.94 -6.14
N ASP A 74 -17.22 -5.96 -6.10
CA ASP A 74 -18.00 -5.42 -4.98
C ASP A 74 -18.16 -6.43 -3.83
N ASP A 75 -17.91 -7.72 -4.07
CA ASP A 75 -18.12 -8.82 -3.12
C ASP A 75 -16.85 -9.26 -2.34
N LEU A 76 -15.79 -8.46 -2.40
CA LEU A 76 -14.55 -8.73 -1.66
C LEU A 76 -14.67 -8.27 -0.21
N ALA A 77 -14.31 -9.16 0.72
CA ALA A 77 -14.10 -8.82 2.13
C ALA A 77 -12.99 -7.77 2.29
N ASP A 78 -13.11 -6.92 3.30
CA ASP A 78 -12.21 -5.79 3.55
C ASP A 78 -10.74 -6.22 3.68
N GLU A 79 -10.46 -7.32 4.38
CA GLU A 79 -9.07 -7.78 4.58
C GLU A 79 -8.42 -8.17 3.25
N ARG A 80 -9.22 -8.75 2.33
CA ARG A 80 -8.76 -9.11 1.00
C ARG A 80 -8.49 -7.89 0.15
N ARG A 81 -9.37 -6.89 0.24
CA ARG A 81 -9.24 -5.61 -0.46
C ARG A 81 -7.99 -4.85 0.00
N ILE A 82 -7.76 -4.76 1.32
CA ILE A 82 -6.56 -4.17 1.92
C ILE A 82 -5.30 -4.87 1.40
N ALA A 83 -5.28 -6.21 1.37
CA ALA A 83 -4.13 -6.96 0.88
C ALA A 83 -3.85 -6.69 -0.62
N LEU A 84 -4.88 -6.52 -1.45
CA LEU A 84 -4.70 -6.18 -2.87
C LEU A 84 -4.24 -4.72 -3.05
N LEU A 85 -4.75 -3.79 -2.24
CA LEU A 85 -4.28 -2.39 -2.21
C LEU A 85 -2.80 -2.32 -1.84
N ALA A 86 -2.31 -3.20 -0.95
CA ALA A 86 -0.90 -3.25 -0.60
C ALA A 86 0.02 -3.55 -1.79
N GLU A 87 -0.43 -4.38 -2.74
CA GLU A 87 0.33 -4.76 -3.94
C GLU A 87 0.20 -3.75 -5.10
N LEU A 88 -0.85 -2.92 -5.09
CA LEU A 88 -1.16 -1.98 -6.18
C LEU A 88 -0.01 -1.03 -6.57
N PRO A 89 0.86 -0.54 -5.65
CA PRO A 89 2.04 0.27 -5.98
C PRO A 89 3.03 -0.39 -6.93
N ASN A 90 3.07 -1.72 -6.99
CA ASN A 90 3.91 -2.47 -7.94
C ASN A 90 3.34 -2.48 -9.37
N TYR A 91 2.08 -2.05 -9.53
CA TYR A 91 1.32 -2.10 -10.78
C TYR A 91 0.65 -0.74 -11.06
N PRO A 92 1.42 0.34 -11.27
CA PRO A 92 0.86 1.63 -11.64
C PRO A 92 0.27 1.58 -13.05
N SER A 93 -0.91 2.18 -13.20
CA SER A 93 -1.57 2.42 -14.49
C SER A 93 -2.70 3.43 -14.28
N PRO A 94 -3.28 4.02 -15.35
CA PRO A 94 -4.49 4.82 -15.22
C PRO A 94 -5.65 4.06 -14.55
N GLN A 95 -5.76 2.76 -14.81
CA GLN A 95 -6.77 1.90 -14.18
C GLN A 95 -6.49 1.68 -12.68
N ALA A 96 -5.23 1.45 -12.30
CA ALA A 96 -4.83 1.34 -10.89
C ALA A 96 -5.19 2.62 -10.12
N LEU A 97 -4.90 3.79 -10.70
CA LEU A 97 -5.27 5.07 -10.09
C LEU A 97 -6.78 5.24 -9.94
N LYS A 98 -7.56 4.84 -10.95
CA LYS A 98 -9.03 4.86 -10.87
C LYS A 98 -9.55 3.97 -9.75
N LEU A 99 -9.03 2.74 -9.64
CA LEU A 99 -9.43 1.78 -8.61
C LEU A 99 -9.06 2.28 -7.22
N LEU A 100 -7.84 2.80 -7.06
CA LEU A 100 -7.35 3.38 -5.82
C LEU A 100 -8.25 4.53 -5.34
N LYS A 101 -8.57 5.49 -6.24
CA LYS A 101 -9.44 6.62 -5.92
C LYS A 101 -10.81 6.19 -5.44
N ALA A 102 -11.38 5.14 -6.04
CA ALA A 102 -12.66 4.59 -5.62
C ALA A 102 -12.63 3.96 -4.22
N GLN A 103 -11.44 3.60 -3.69
CA GLN A 103 -11.32 3.05 -2.35
C GLN A 103 -11.11 4.11 -1.26
N LEU A 104 -10.86 5.38 -1.60
CA LEU A 104 -10.61 6.44 -0.60
C LEU A 104 -11.87 6.85 0.17
N ASP A 105 -13.06 6.59 -0.39
CA ASP A 105 -14.38 6.88 0.19
C ASP A 105 -15.16 5.58 0.44
N HIS A 106 -14.46 4.52 0.84
CA HIS A 106 -15.06 3.22 1.11
C HIS A 106 -15.77 3.22 2.47
N GLU A 107 -16.88 2.49 2.60
CA GLU A 107 -17.68 2.40 3.84
C GLU A 107 -16.85 1.92 5.04
N SER A 108 -15.91 1.01 4.77
CA SER A 108 -14.92 0.54 5.74
C SER A 108 -13.74 1.51 5.84
N LEU A 109 -13.60 2.16 6.99
CA LEU A 109 -12.48 3.06 7.30
C LEU A 109 -11.11 2.36 7.12
N ALA A 110 -11.00 1.08 7.46
CA ALA A 110 -9.75 0.32 7.29
C ALA A 110 -9.32 0.23 5.82
N VAL A 111 -10.28 0.07 4.91
CA VAL A 111 -10.03 0.06 3.46
C VAL A 111 -9.60 1.44 2.98
N SER A 112 -10.29 2.50 3.42
CA SER A 112 -9.95 3.89 3.06
C SER A 112 -8.54 4.27 3.52
N LEU A 113 -8.15 3.88 4.73
CA LEU A 113 -6.80 4.07 5.25
C LEU A 113 -5.75 3.28 4.43
N ALA A 114 -6.03 2.02 4.09
CA ALA A 114 -5.14 1.24 3.22
C ALA A 114 -5.00 1.86 1.82
N ALA A 115 -6.05 2.50 1.31
CA ALA A 115 -6.00 3.24 0.06
C ALA A 115 -5.11 4.50 0.18
N VAL A 116 -5.16 5.24 1.30
CA VAL A 116 -4.22 6.34 1.56
C VAL A 116 -2.78 5.83 1.57
N GLU A 117 -2.49 4.75 2.28
CA GLU A 117 -1.15 4.15 2.31
C GLU A 117 -0.66 3.71 0.93
N SER A 118 -1.54 3.08 0.15
CA SER A 118 -1.23 2.71 -1.23
C SER A 118 -0.99 3.93 -2.11
N ALA A 119 -1.73 5.03 -1.92
CA ALA A 119 -1.53 6.27 -2.66
C ALA A 119 -0.14 6.87 -2.41
N VAL A 120 0.30 6.89 -1.15
CA VAL A 120 1.64 7.40 -0.76
C VAL A 120 2.77 6.64 -1.46
N ARG A 121 2.62 5.32 -1.65
CA ARG A 121 3.62 4.48 -2.33
C ARG A 121 3.52 4.53 -3.85
N LEU A 122 2.31 4.74 -4.39
CA LEU A 122 2.03 4.72 -5.83
C LEU A 122 2.35 6.05 -6.51
N LEU A 123 2.11 7.19 -5.84
CA LEU A 123 2.01 8.50 -6.49
C LEU A 123 3.19 9.42 -6.15
N PRO A 124 3.75 10.11 -7.17
CA PRO A 124 4.71 11.20 -6.94
C PRO A 124 4.02 12.44 -6.34
N GLY A 125 4.80 13.38 -5.81
CA GLY A 125 4.35 14.46 -4.94
C GLY A 125 3.12 15.24 -5.43
N HIS A 126 3.19 15.86 -6.61
CA HIS A 126 2.05 16.63 -7.13
C HIS A 126 0.78 15.77 -7.33
N HIS A 127 0.92 14.55 -7.86
CA HIS A 127 -0.23 13.64 -8.02
C HIS A 127 -0.78 13.16 -6.68
N LEU A 128 0.08 12.95 -5.69
CA LEU A 128 -0.31 12.61 -4.32
C LEU A 128 -1.15 13.74 -3.71
N ALA A 129 -0.72 15.00 -3.87
CA ALA A 129 -1.47 16.17 -3.42
C ALA A 129 -2.86 16.25 -4.07
N VAL A 130 -2.97 16.02 -5.38
CA VAL A 130 -4.27 16.01 -6.07
C VAL A 130 -5.21 14.90 -5.58
N VAL A 131 -4.65 13.75 -5.19
CA VAL A 131 -5.44 12.59 -4.76
C VAL A 131 -5.86 12.67 -3.30
N LEU A 132 -4.96 13.08 -2.40
CA LEU A 132 -5.21 13.12 -0.96
C LEU A 132 -5.64 14.50 -0.45
N GLY A 133 -5.41 15.57 -1.20
CA GLY A 133 -5.77 16.94 -0.81
C GLY A 133 -7.25 17.11 -0.43
N PRO A 134 -8.23 16.53 -1.15
CA PRO A 134 -9.64 16.57 -0.74
C PRO A 134 -9.92 15.94 0.63
N LEU A 135 -9.08 15.00 1.08
CA LEU A 135 -9.27 14.32 2.37
C LEU A 135 -8.85 15.19 3.56
N LEU A 136 -8.20 16.34 3.33
CA LEU A 136 -7.92 17.33 4.38
C LEU A 136 -9.20 17.93 4.99
N SER A 137 -10.34 17.78 4.31
CA SER A 137 -11.68 18.14 4.79
C SER A 137 -12.60 16.93 5.01
N ALA A 138 -12.06 15.70 5.09
CA ALA A 138 -12.87 14.50 5.31
C ALA A 138 -13.54 14.53 6.69
N ASP A 139 -14.82 14.13 6.78
CA ASP A 139 -15.57 14.09 8.03
C ASP A 139 -14.89 13.16 9.05
N GLU A 140 -14.40 12.01 8.59
CA GLU A 140 -13.66 11.03 9.40
C GLU A 140 -12.29 11.57 9.87
N PRO A 141 -12.09 11.80 11.19
CA PRO A 141 -10.86 12.41 11.72
C PRO A 141 -9.62 11.57 11.43
N ALA A 142 -9.73 10.23 11.46
CA ALA A 142 -8.62 9.34 11.18
C ALA A 142 -8.14 9.46 9.72
N LEU A 143 -9.08 9.57 8.77
CA LEU A 143 -8.75 9.72 7.36
C LEU A 143 -8.10 11.09 7.10
N ARG A 144 -8.67 12.14 7.71
CA ARG A 144 -8.14 13.49 7.65
C ARG A 144 -6.71 13.56 8.20
N LEU A 145 -6.45 13.00 9.39
CA LEU A 145 -5.11 12.97 9.98
C LEU A 145 -4.10 12.24 9.08
N ASN A 146 -4.48 11.08 8.54
CA ASN A 146 -3.58 10.32 7.65
C ASN A 146 -3.28 11.07 6.35
N ALA A 147 -4.26 11.75 5.76
CA ALA A 147 -4.03 12.61 4.60
C ALA A 147 -3.11 13.79 4.95
N THR A 148 -3.33 14.45 6.09
CA THR A 148 -2.48 15.54 6.58
C THR A 148 -1.03 15.08 6.74
N LEU A 149 -0.81 13.98 7.47
CA LEU A 149 0.53 13.42 7.70
C LEU A 149 1.23 12.92 6.42
N ALA A 150 0.45 12.44 5.44
CA ALA A 150 0.97 12.01 4.14
C ALA A 150 1.44 13.20 3.28
N LEU A 151 0.80 14.35 3.44
CA LEU A 151 1.05 15.56 2.65
C LEU A 151 2.09 16.50 3.27
N THR A 152 2.42 16.37 4.57
CA THR A 152 3.48 17.18 5.21
C THR A 152 4.88 16.95 4.63
N ARG A 153 5.09 15.91 3.81
CA ARG A 153 6.39 15.65 3.17
C ARG A 153 6.58 16.41 1.86
N LEU A 154 5.53 17.08 1.37
CA LEU A 154 5.51 17.73 0.07
C LEU A 154 5.89 19.20 0.18
N SER A 155 6.58 19.72 -0.83
CA SER A 155 6.89 21.15 -0.92
C SER A 155 5.63 21.99 -1.20
N PRO A 156 5.65 23.31 -0.92
CA PRO A 156 4.56 24.21 -1.27
C PRO A 156 4.16 24.14 -2.75
N ASP A 157 5.14 24.00 -3.64
CA ASP A 157 4.92 23.90 -5.09
C ASP A 157 4.20 22.60 -5.48
N GLU A 158 4.56 21.47 -4.86
CA GLU A 158 3.89 20.20 -5.09
C GLU A 158 2.45 20.20 -4.56
N LEU A 159 2.22 20.84 -3.40
CA LEU A 159 0.91 20.97 -2.77
C LEU A 159 -0.03 21.87 -3.57
N GLY A 160 0.50 22.94 -4.18
CA GLY A 160 -0.27 23.89 -4.97
C GLY A 160 -1.47 24.44 -4.20
N LEU A 161 -2.68 24.22 -4.73
CA LEU A 161 -3.92 24.73 -4.15
C LEU A 161 -4.24 24.17 -2.75
N TYR A 162 -3.63 23.05 -2.36
CA TYR A 162 -3.86 22.40 -1.06
C TYR A 162 -2.92 22.90 0.04
N PHE A 163 -1.96 23.79 -0.27
CA PHE A 163 -1.00 24.27 0.73
C PHE A 163 -1.69 24.91 1.95
N ALA A 164 -2.63 25.84 1.72
CA ALA A 164 -3.36 26.49 2.81
C ALA A 164 -4.28 25.52 3.59
N ALA A 165 -4.93 24.59 2.89
CA ALA A 165 -5.76 23.56 3.52
C ALA A 165 -4.94 22.62 4.41
N LEU A 166 -3.72 22.28 3.98
CA LEU A 166 -2.80 21.46 4.76
C LEU A 166 -2.37 22.19 6.03
N GLN A 167 -2.01 23.48 5.93
CA GLN A 167 -1.64 24.29 7.10
C GLN A 167 -2.78 24.34 8.12
N HIS A 168 -4.00 24.67 7.69
CA HIS A 168 -5.16 24.68 8.58
C HIS A 168 -5.44 23.30 9.20
N SER A 169 -5.34 22.22 8.42
CA SER A 169 -5.54 20.88 8.98
C SER A 169 -4.45 20.50 9.98
N ALA A 170 -3.19 20.88 9.73
CA ALA A 170 -2.08 20.61 10.63
C ALA A 170 -2.27 21.33 11.96
N GLU A 171 -2.60 22.63 11.94
CA GLU A 171 -2.88 23.44 13.14
C GLU A 171 -4.03 22.87 13.97
N ALA A 172 -5.11 22.43 13.32
CA ALA A 172 -6.24 21.80 14.01
C ALA A 172 -5.79 20.52 14.76
N PHE A 173 -5.05 19.64 14.09
CA PHE A 173 -4.54 18.43 14.73
C PHE A 173 -3.47 18.69 15.80
N GLN A 174 -2.69 19.77 15.68
CA GLN A 174 -1.79 20.18 16.76
C GLN A 174 -2.58 20.50 18.03
N HIS A 175 -3.66 21.28 17.91
CA HIS A 175 -4.52 21.59 19.05
C HIS A 175 -5.13 20.32 19.65
N ASP A 176 -5.73 19.47 18.81
CA ASP A 176 -6.41 18.25 19.26
C ASP A 176 -5.45 17.27 19.95
N LEU A 177 -4.29 16.99 19.34
CA LEU A 177 -3.30 16.07 19.88
C LEU A 177 -2.61 16.62 21.14
N ALA A 178 -2.48 17.93 21.29
CA ALA A 178 -1.92 18.55 22.48
C ALA A 178 -2.82 18.41 23.72
N GLN A 179 -4.14 18.27 23.54
CA GLN A 179 -5.10 18.05 24.63
C GLN A 179 -5.25 16.57 25.02
N GLN A 180 -4.77 15.66 24.17
CA GLN A 180 -4.83 14.23 24.44
C GLN A 180 -3.74 13.82 25.45
N PRO A 181 -3.92 12.67 26.13
CA PRO A 181 -2.87 12.09 26.96
C PRO A 181 -1.56 11.95 26.17
N PRO A 182 -0.41 12.32 26.77
CA PRO A 182 0.87 12.26 26.08
C PRO A 182 1.26 10.78 25.88
N THR A 183 1.20 10.33 24.63
CA THR A 183 1.75 9.06 24.17
C THR A 183 2.93 9.30 23.24
N VAL A 184 3.81 8.32 23.08
CA VAL A 184 4.96 8.43 22.15
C VAL A 184 4.48 8.76 20.74
N GLN A 185 3.43 8.08 20.26
CA GLN A 185 2.85 8.31 18.95
C GLN A 185 2.29 9.74 18.81
N ASN A 186 1.51 10.22 19.78
CA ASN A 186 0.93 11.56 19.74
C ASN A 186 2.02 12.63 19.74
N ARG A 187 3.06 12.46 20.56
CA ARG A 187 4.20 13.37 20.65
C ARG A 187 5.03 13.40 19.37
N MET A 188 5.25 12.24 18.74
CA MET A 188 5.90 12.18 17.42
C MET A 188 5.07 12.84 16.32
N GLN A 189 3.75 12.63 16.31
CA GLN A 189 2.85 13.27 15.36
C GLN A 189 2.82 14.78 15.55
N LEU A 190 2.75 15.27 16.79
CA LEU A 190 2.89 16.70 17.11
C LEU A 190 4.22 17.27 16.60
N GLY A 191 5.33 16.56 16.83
CA GLY A 191 6.64 16.94 16.31
C GLY A 191 6.63 17.16 14.79
N ARG A 192 6.09 16.19 14.05
CA ARG A 192 5.95 16.29 12.58
C ARG A 192 5.03 17.43 12.16
N LEU A 193 3.91 17.65 12.84
CA LEU A 193 2.96 18.71 12.50
C LEU A 193 3.54 20.09 12.79
N TYR A 194 4.23 20.29 13.92
CA TYR A 194 4.89 21.56 14.24
C TYR A 194 6.01 21.89 13.26
N ARG A 195 6.78 20.88 12.83
CA ARG A 195 7.77 21.05 11.75
C ARG A 195 7.11 21.57 10.47
N GLN A 196 5.94 21.03 10.11
CA GLN A 196 5.21 21.44 8.91
C GLN A 196 4.69 22.88 8.97
N THR A 197 4.29 23.36 10.14
CA THR A 197 3.85 24.76 10.34
C THR A 197 5.00 25.73 10.58
N GLY A 198 6.24 25.23 10.69
CA GLY A 198 7.44 26.04 10.95
C GLY A 198 7.74 26.30 12.42
N ASP A 199 6.98 25.68 13.34
CA ASP A 199 7.14 25.79 14.79
C ASP A 199 8.26 24.90 15.32
N ASN A 200 9.48 25.08 14.80
CA ASN A 200 10.65 24.23 15.04
C ASN A 200 11.00 23.99 16.52
N ALA A 201 10.76 24.97 17.39
CA ALA A 201 10.98 24.83 18.83
C ALA A 201 9.95 23.90 19.48
N LEU A 202 8.68 24.01 19.08
CA LEU A 202 7.61 23.11 19.54
C LEU A 202 7.79 21.70 18.98
N ALA A 203 8.26 21.60 17.74
CA ALA A 203 8.59 20.32 17.11
C ALA A 203 9.66 19.57 17.93
N LEU A 204 10.76 20.24 18.26
CA LEU A 204 11.84 19.64 19.06
C LEU A 204 11.36 19.27 20.47
N SER A 205 10.60 20.16 21.14
CA SER A 205 10.03 19.90 22.47
C SER A 205 9.10 18.67 22.47
N ALA A 206 8.22 18.55 21.48
CA ALA A 206 7.33 17.39 21.36
C ALA A 206 8.11 16.09 21.15
N LEU A 207 9.20 16.12 20.38
CA LEU A 207 10.05 14.95 20.16
C LEU A 207 10.90 14.59 21.38
N GLU A 208 11.30 15.58 22.17
CA GLU A 208 11.94 15.36 23.47
C GLU A 208 10.99 14.67 24.45
N ASP A 209 9.74 15.11 24.51
CA ASP A 209 8.69 14.43 25.28
C ASP A 209 8.50 12.98 24.81
N ALA A 210 8.50 12.72 23.50
CA ALA A 210 8.39 11.36 22.96
C ALA A 210 9.53 10.45 23.44
N VAL A 211 10.76 10.97 23.45
CA VAL A 211 11.95 10.26 23.93
C VAL A 211 11.91 10.07 25.45
N GLN A 212 11.40 11.04 26.22
CA GLN A 212 11.25 10.90 27.67
C GLN A 212 10.21 9.83 28.04
N LEU A 213 9.10 9.76 27.29
CA LEU A 213 8.04 8.76 27.50
C LEU A 213 8.53 7.33 27.19
N ALA A 214 9.40 7.17 26.20
CA ALA A 214 10.00 5.89 25.86
C ALA A 214 11.47 6.05 25.42
N PRO A 215 12.43 6.01 26.37
CA PRO A 215 13.85 6.22 26.09
C PRO A 215 14.47 5.22 25.11
N ASP A 216 13.90 4.01 25.02
CA ASP A 216 14.36 2.96 24.11
C ASP A 216 13.62 2.96 22.75
N ASN A 217 12.71 3.91 22.52
CA ASN A 217 12.03 4.04 21.23
C ASN A 217 12.96 4.71 20.20
N LEU A 218 13.59 3.90 19.36
CA LEU A 218 14.52 4.36 18.33
C LEU A 218 13.87 5.31 17.31
N LEU A 219 12.57 5.13 16.99
CA LEU A 219 11.89 6.00 16.03
C LEU A 219 11.70 7.41 16.58
N ALA A 220 11.35 7.54 17.86
CA ALA A 220 11.26 8.85 18.53
C ALA A 220 12.64 9.53 18.59
N ALA A 221 13.69 8.77 18.92
CA ALA A 221 15.05 9.30 18.98
C ALA A 221 15.56 9.74 17.60
N LEU A 222 15.29 8.98 16.54
CA LEU A 222 15.64 9.33 15.16
C LEU A 222 14.87 10.57 14.67
N ALA A 223 13.57 10.66 14.97
CA ALA A 223 12.79 11.85 14.64
C ALA A 223 13.34 13.11 15.33
N ARG A 224 13.81 13.00 16.58
CA ARG A 224 14.51 14.08 17.28
C ARG A 224 15.82 14.46 16.59
N ILE A 225 16.61 13.47 16.14
CA ILE A 225 17.85 13.72 15.39
C ILE A 225 17.56 14.49 14.10
N GLU A 226 16.55 14.06 13.33
CA GLU A 226 16.11 14.76 12.10
C GLU A 226 15.72 16.21 12.41
N GLN A 227 14.96 16.45 13.48
CA GLN A 227 14.57 17.81 13.86
C GLN A 227 15.76 18.68 14.32
N LEU A 228 16.72 18.10 15.04
CA LEU A 228 17.96 18.81 15.43
C LEU A 228 18.75 19.22 14.19
N ASP A 229 18.82 18.32 13.21
CA ASP A 229 19.52 18.55 11.95
C ASP A 229 18.87 19.69 11.14
N ASP A 230 17.55 19.65 10.98
CA ASP A 230 16.76 20.71 10.34
C ASP A 230 16.93 22.07 11.05
N ASN A 231 17.11 22.05 12.36
CA ASN A 231 17.38 23.24 13.18
C ASN A 231 18.84 23.73 13.10
N GLN A 232 19.66 23.17 12.20
CA GLN A 232 21.10 23.45 12.06
C GLN A 232 21.93 23.08 13.30
N GLN A 233 21.43 22.17 14.14
CA GLN A 233 22.09 21.67 15.35
C GLN A 233 22.78 20.32 15.07
N ALA A 234 23.48 20.21 13.94
CA ALA A 234 24.10 18.98 13.44
C ALA A 234 25.07 18.31 14.43
N ASP A 235 25.78 19.09 15.25
CA ASP A 235 26.67 18.52 16.28
C ASP A 235 25.90 17.77 17.38
N GLN A 236 24.74 18.29 17.79
CA GLN A 236 23.87 17.62 18.77
C GLN A 236 23.23 16.37 18.15
N ALA A 237 22.77 16.47 16.90
CA ALA A 237 22.24 15.35 16.13
C ALA A 237 23.27 14.21 16.04
N ARG A 238 24.52 14.54 15.67
CA ARG A 238 25.64 13.59 15.59
C ARG A 238 25.99 12.98 16.94
N GLN A 239 26.03 13.76 18.00
CA GLN A 239 26.29 13.25 19.35
C GLN A 239 25.21 12.25 19.78
N LEU A 240 23.93 12.56 19.53
CA LEU A 240 22.82 11.68 19.86
C LEU A 240 22.86 10.40 19.03
N MET A 241 23.11 10.49 17.71
CA MET A 241 23.28 9.33 16.84
C MET A 241 24.41 8.41 17.34
N ARG A 242 25.57 8.97 17.72
CA ARG A 242 26.67 8.21 18.29
C ARG A 242 26.27 7.47 19.56
N GLN A 243 25.58 8.14 20.48
CA GLN A 243 25.10 7.52 21.72
C GLN A 243 24.13 6.37 21.47
N LEU A 244 23.23 6.50 20.48
CA LEU A 244 22.31 5.44 20.10
C LEU A 244 23.05 4.23 19.51
N LEU A 245 24.05 4.46 18.66
CA LEU A 245 24.87 3.40 18.06
C LEU A 245 25.78 2.70 19.08
N GLU A 246 26.28 3.42 20.09
CA GLU A 246 27.01 2.81 21.22
C GLU A 246 26.11 1.86 22.03
N LYS A 247 24.83 2.24 22.23
CA LYS A 247 23.85 1.41 22.96
C LYS A 247 23.29 0.26 22.12
N HIS A 248 23.16 0.46 20.82
CA HIS A 248 22.54 -0.50 19.88
C HIS A 248 23.42 -0.72 18.64
N PRO A 249 24.61 -1.32 18.79
CA PRO A 249 25.60 -1.43 17.71
C PRO A 249 25.11 -2.25 16.51
N ASP A 250 24.21 -3.22 16.75
CA ASP A 250 23.64 -4.10 15.73
C ASP A 250 22.24 -3.69 15.27
N SER A 251 21.82 -2.44 15.53
CA SER A 251 20.55 -1.93 15.01
C SER A 251 20.65 -1.58 13.53
N ALA A 252 20.06 -2.41 12.67
CA ALA A 252 19.97 -2.15 11.22
C ALA A 252 19.31 -0.79 10.93
N LEU A 253 18.29 -0.42 11.70
CA LEU A 253 17.58 0.85 11.59
C LEU A 253 18.50 2.05 11.84
N LEU A 254 19.34 2.00 12.88
CA LEU A 254 20.26 3.10 13.19
C LEU A 254 21.39 3.19 12.17
N GLN A 255 21.90 2.05 11.69
CA GLN A 255 22.92 2.02 10.63
C GLN A 255 22.36 2.61 9.32
N HIS A 256 21.10 2.30 8.99
CA HIS A 256 20.42 2.89 7.83
C HIS A 256 20.25 4.39 8.00
N ALA A 257 19.71 4.83 9.14
CA ALA A 257 19.51 6.25 9.43
C ALA A 257 20.83 7.05 9.43
N LEU A 258 21.91 6.49 9.98
CA LEU A 258 23.25 7.08 9.89
C LEU A 258 23.69 7.20 8.43
N GLY A 259 23.50 6.16 7.63
CA GLY A 259 23.85 6.16 6.21
C GLY A 259 23.13 7.25 5.42
N ILE A 260 21.83 7.40 5.63
CA ILE A 260 21.02 8.47 5.04
C ILE A 260 21.53 9.85 5.49
N TRP A 261 21.73 10.03 6.80
CA TRP A 261 22.22 11.30 7.36
C TRP A 261 23.60 11.68 6.79
N LEU A 262 24.53 10.73 6.69
CA LEU A 262 25.87 10.95 6.13
C LEU A 262 25.81 11.34 4.64
N ARG A 263 24.93 10.69 3.86
CA ARG A 263 24.71 11.04 2.45
C ARG A 263 24.25 12.48 2.32
N ASP A 264 23.27 12.88 3.12
CA ASP A 264 22.69 14.23 3.08
C ASP A 264 23.71 15.31 3.52
N HIS A 265 24.74 14.90 4.28
CA HIS A 265 25.90 15.71 4.66
C HIS A 265 27.12 15.58 3.73
N GLY A 266 26.98 14.98 2.55
CA GLY A 266 28.04 14.86 1.55
C GLY A 266 29.17 13.88 1.91
N GLN A 267 28.97 13.02 2.91
CA GLN A 267 29.93 12.01 3.36
C GLN A 267 29.64 10.65 2.71
N ALA A 268 29.70 10.62 1.38
CA ALA A 268 29.22 9.52 0.54
C ALA A 268 29.89 8.16 0.85
N GLU A 269 31.19 8.13 1.10
CA GLU A 269 31.93 6.90 1.39
C GLU A 269 31.53 6.31 2.76
N PHE A 270 31.33 7.16 3.77
CA PHE A 270 30.87 6.72 5.09
C PHE A 270 29.40 6.32 5.06
N ALA A 271 28.59 6.99 4.25
CA ALA A 271 27.20 6.62 3.99
C ALA A 271 27.12 5.20 3.41
N LEU A 272 27.97 4.87 2.43
CA LEU A 272 28.05 3.54 1.85
C LEU A 272 28.32 2.46 2.91
N LEU A 273 29.29 2.68 3.80
CA LEU A 273 29.62 1.72 4.87
C LEU A 273 28.42 1.46 5.80
N SER A 274 27.72 2.52 6.19
CA SER A 274 26.58 2.44 7.11
C SER A 274 25.37 1.76 6.45
N LEU A 275 25.06 2.10 5.19
CA LEU A 275 24.00 1.46 4.41
C LEU A 275 24.31 -0.01 4.12
N ALA A 276 25.57 -0.34 3.83
CA ALA A 276 26.00 -1.73 3.66
C ALA A 276 25.78 -2.54 4.94
N ARG A 277 26.18 -1.98 6.09
CA ARG A 277 25.96 -2.62 7.40
C ARG A 277 24.48 -2.79 7.70
N ALA A 278 23.63 -1.83 7.36
CA ALA A 278 22.18 -1.95 7.53
C ALA A 278 21.59 -3.09 6.69
N ALA A 279 21.98 -3.20 5.42
CA ALA A 279 21.52 -4.25 4.51
C ALA A 279 22.08 -5.64 4.87
N GLU A 280 23.21 -5.72 5.58
CA GLU A 280 23.74 -6.96 6.16
C GLU A 280 22.95 -7.40 7.39
N LEU A 281 22.68 -6.46 8.32
CA LEU A 281 21.98 -6.74 9.56
C LEU A 281 20.50 -7.10 9.34
N ALA A 282 19.87 -6.54 8.30
CA ALA A 282 18.50 -6.84 7.89
C ALA A 282 18.47 -7.30 6.41
N ALA A 283 18.96 -8.51 6.16
CA ALA A 283 19.13 -9.05 4.81
C ALA A 283 17.82 -9.17 4.00
N ASP A 284 16.68 -9.28 4.68
CA ASP A 284 15.31 -9.35 4.15
C ASP A 284 14.69 -7.96 3.89
N ASN A 285 15.28 -6.88 4.41
CA ASN A 285 14.81 -5.53 4.18
C ASN A 285 15.30 -4.99 2.83
N ASN A 286 14.44 -5.10 1.82
CA ASN A 286 14.74 -4.64 0.48
C ASN A 286 14.78 -3.11 0.33
N ASP A 287 14.18 -2.34 1.24
CA ASP A 287 14.30 -0.88 1.21
C ASP A 287 15.74 -0.46 1.56
N TYR A 288 16.37 -1.10 2.55
CA TYR A 288 17.77 -0.86 2.88
C TYR A 288 18.71 -1.28 1.75
N ARG A 289 18.42 -2.43 1.11
CA ARG A 289 19.17 -2.88 -0.07
C ARG A 289 19.01 -1.95 -1.26
N TYR A 290 17.83 -1.34 -1.42
CA TYR A 290 17.58 -0.37 -2.48
C TYR A 290 18.39 0.89 -2.26
N ASP A 291 18.39 1.44 -1.04
CA ASP A 291 19.15 2.64 -0.72
C ASP A 291 20.67 2.40 -0.84
N LEU A 292 21.14 1.20 -0.48
CA LEU A 292 22.52 0.78 -0.76
C LEU A 292 22.82 0.76 -2.26
N ALA A 293 21.90 0.26 -3.10
CA ALA A 293 22.10 0.26 -4.55
C ALA A 293 22.21 1.69 -5.11
N VAL A 294 21.37 2.62 -4.64
CA VAL A 294 21.41 4.03 -5.02
C VAL A 294 22.72 4.68 -4.57
N MET A 295 23.20 4.38 -3.36
CA MET A 295 24.46 4.91 -2.85
C MET A 295 25.67 4.38 -3.65
N LEU A 296 25.69 3.08 -3.97
CA LEU A 296 26.72 2.49 -4.83
C LEU A 296 26.77 3.15 -6.20
N HIS A 297 25.60 3.40 -6.81
CA HIS A 297 25.50 4.11 -8.08
C HIS A 297 26.02 5.55 -8.00
N THR A 298 25.70 6.27 -6.93
CA THR A 298 26.19 7.64 -6.69
C THR A 298 27.73 7.68 -6.58
N LEU A 299 28.34 6.59 -6.12
CA LEU A 299 29.79 6.42 -6.04
C LEU A 299 30.39 5.76 -7.30
N GLU A 300 29.65 5.75 -8.41
CA GLU A 300 30.06 5.18 -9.70
C GLU A 300 30.35 3.67 -9.66
N GLN A 301 29.91 2.96 -8.61
CA GLN A 301 30.05 1.50 -8.47
C GLN A 301 28.86 0.78 -9.12
N LEU A 302 28.70 0.98 -10.42
CA LEU A 302 27.52 0.59 -11.19
C LEU A 302 27.22 -0.91 -11.15
N GLU A 303 28.24 -1.77 -11.29
CA GLU A 303 28.06 -3.22 -11.25
C GLU A 303 27.60 -3.70 -9.87
N ALA A 304 28.14 -3.12 -8.80
CA ALA A 304 27.74 -3.43 -7.44
C ALA A 304 26.31 -2.98 -7.16
N ALA A 305 25.92 -1.80 -7.63
CA ALA A 305 24.55 -1.29 -7.53
C ALA A 305 23.55 -2.24 -8.23
N GLN A 306 23.85 -2.64 -9.47
CA GLN A 306 23.01 -3.59 -10.22
C GLN A 306 22.84 -4.93 -9.50
N LYS A 307 23.91 -5.44 -8.87
CA LYS A 307 23.85 -6.69 -8.09
C LYS A 307 22.89 -6.59 -6.91
N GLN A 308 22.85 -5.46 -6.21
CA GLN A 308 21.91 -5.25 -5.11
C GLN A 308 20.46 -5.24 -5.61
N LEU A 309 20.17 -4.58 -6.73
CA LEU A 309 18.83 -4.57 -7.33
C LEU A 309 18.40 -5.95 -7.83
N GLN A 310 19.32 -6.72 -8.41
CA GLN A 310 19.05 -8.10 -8.80
C GLN A 310 18.67 -8.98 -7.60
N GLN A 311 19.32 -8.80 -6.44
CA GLN A 311 18.95 -9.50 -5.22
C GLN A 311 17.55 -9.12 -4.72
N ILE A 312 17.16 -7.84 -4.83
CA ILE A 312 15.78 -7.42 -4.52
C ILE A 312 14.79 -8.18 -5.41
N LEU A 313 15.05 -8.26 -6.72
CA LEU A 313 14.15 -8.94 -7.66
C LEU A 313 14.13 -10.47 -7.52
N GLN A 314 15.18 -11.08 -6.95
CA GLN A 314 15.18 -12.49 -6.59
C GLN A 314 14.24 -12.77 -5.41
N ASN A 315 14.21 -11.89 -4.41
CA ASN A 315 13.37 -12.03 -3.22
C ASN A 315 11.94 -11.53 -3.43
N GLN A 316 11.77 -10.47 -4.21
CA GLN A 316 10.50 -9.82 -4.52
C GLN A 316 10.41 -9.56 -6.03
N PRO A 317 10.00 -10.58 -6.82
CA PRO A 317 9.92 -10.43 -8.28
C PRO A 317 8.92 -9.35 -8.72
N ALA A 318 7.93 -9.00 -7.90
CA ALA A 318 7.01 -7.91 -8.18
C ALA A 318 7.56 -6.51 -7.88
N ASN A 319 8.76 -6.37 -7.29
CA ASN A 319 9.29 -5.07 -6.89
C ASN A 319 9.61 -4.19 -8.11
N ARG A 320 8.62 -3.40 -8.51
CA ARG A 320 8.70 -2.55 -9.70
C ARG A 320 9.77 -1.48 -9.56
N ARG A 321 9.87 -0.88 -8.37
CA ARG A 321 10.83 0.20 -8.08
C ARG A 321 12.26 -0.27 -8.36
N ALA A 322 12.63 -1.45 -7.87
CA ALA A 322 13.95 -2.04 -8.13
C ALA A 322 14.15 -2.41 -9.62
N ARG A 323 13.11 -2.93 -10.30
CA ARG A 323 13.19 -3.29 -11.73
C ARG A 323 13.42 -2.07 -12.62
N VAL A 324 12.66 -0.99 -12.39
CA VAL A 324 12.81 0.26 -13.16
C VAL A 324 14.19 0.86 -12.95
N LEU A 325 14.68 0.91 -11.71
CA LEU A 325 16.03 1.41 -11.43
C LEU A 325 17.11 0.53 -12.08
N LEU A 326 16.94 -0.79 -12.08
CA LEU A 326 17.87 -1.70 -12.74
C LEU A 326 17.90 -1.51 -14.26
N ILE A 327 16.74 -1.23 -14.88
CA ILE A 327 16.66 -0.86 -16.30
C ILE A 327 17.46 0.41 -16.56
N GLN A 328 17.31 1.44 -15.73
CA GLN A 328 18.04 2.70 -15.87
C GLN A 328 19.56 2.48 -15.80
N TYR A 329 20.03 1.77 -14.77
CA TYR A 329 21.45 1.45 -14.59
C TYR A 329 22.01 0.55 -15.71
N ALA A 330 21.22 -0.39 -16.24
CA ALA A 330 21.62 -1.23 -17.36
C ALA A 330 21.74 -0.43 -18.67
N ARG A 331 20.90 0.59 -18.87
CA ARG A 331 21.00 1.51 -20.02
C ARG A 331 22.27 2.35 -19.95
N GLU A 332 22.57 2.91 -18.78
CA GLU A 332 23.78 3.72 -18.55
C GLU A 332 25.07 2.93 -18.85
N SER A 333 25.12 1.64 -18.49
CA SER A 333 26.24 0.74 -18.78
C SER A 333 26.25 0.14 -20.20
N GLY A 334 25.28 0.48 -21.05
CA GLY A 334 25.18 -0.06 -22.41
C GLY A 334 24.79 -1.54 -22.49
N GLN A 335 24.25 -2.13 -21.42
CA GLN A 335 23.82 -3.53 -21.35
C GLN A 335 22.46 -3.74 -22.04
N LEU A 336 22.39 -3.45 -23.34
CA LEU A 336 21.13 -3.41 -24.11
C LEU A 336 20.33 -4.72 -24.05
N GLN A 337 21.00 -5.87 -23.98
CA GLN A 337 20.31 -7.16 -23.86
C GLN A 337 19.58 -7.29 -22.52
N ASN A 338 20.19 -6.86 -21.42
CA ASN A 338 19.57 -6.89 -20.09
C ASN A 338 18.38 -5.94 -20.03
N VAL A 339 18.50 -4.76 -20.64
CA VAL A 339 17.42 -3.78 -20.77
C VAL A 339 16.21 -4.39 -21.47
N GLN A 340 16.41 -5.06 -22.61
CA GLN A 340 15.30 -5.71 -23.34
C GLN A 340 14.61 -6.79 -22.51
N VAL A 341 15.37 -7.62 -21.79
CA VAL A 341 14.82 -8.67 -20.92
C VAL A 341 13.99 -8.06 -19.79
N LEU A 342 14.51 -7.04 -19.11
CA LEU A 342 13.82 -6.41 -17.98
C LEU A 342 12.58 -5.63 -18.41
N LEU A 343 12.63 -4.95 -19.56
CA LEU A 343 11.46 -4.28 -20.15
C LEU A 343 10.38 -5.29 -20.55
N ALA A 344 10.75 -6.39 -21.21
CA ALA A 344 9.80 -7.45 -21.57
C ALA A 344 9.14 -8.07 -20.32
N GLN A 345 9.90 -8.26 -19.23
CA GLN A 345 9.33 -8.72 -17.96
C GLN A 345 8.37 -7.70 -17.35
N LEU A 346 8.73 -6.41 -17.35
CA LEU A 346 7.86 -5.34 -16.86
C LEU A 346 6.56 -5.28 -17.66
N GLU A 347 6.65 -5.35 -19.00
CA GLU A 347 5.49 -5.37 -19.91
C GLU A 347 4.60 -6.60 -19.68
N GLN A 348 5.20 -7.78 -19.54
CA GLN A 348 4.43 -9.00 -19.23
C GLN A 348 3.67 -8.88 -17.89
N GLN A 349 4.27 -8.24 -16.88
CA GLN A 349 3.66 -8.01 -15.58
C GLN A 349 2.55 -6.95 -15.63
N ASN A 350 2.84 -5.83 -16.30
CA ASN A 350 2.02 -4.62 -16.38
C ASN A 350 2.20 -3.95 -17.76
N PRO A 351 1.39 -4.29 -18.77
CA PRO A 351 1.50 -3.68 -20.10
C PRO A 351 1.22 -2.16 -20.09
N ASP A 352 0.40 -1.69 -19.15
CA ASP A 352 -0.01 -0.29 -19.02
C ASP A 352 0.91 0.52 -18.08
N ASP A 353 2.11 0.02 -17.82
CA ASP A 353 3.06 0.67 -16.94
C ASP A 353 3.51 2.04 -17.50
N PRO A 354 3.40 3.14 -16.72
CA PRO A 354 3.81 4.47 -17.18
C PRO A 354 5.27 4.54 -17.65
N ALA A 355 6.15 3.71 -17.08
CA ALA A 355 7.55 3.69 -17.45
C ALA A 355 7.77 3.16 -18.88
N LEU A 356 6.93 2.23 -19.35
CA LEU A 356 6.98 1.72 -20.72
C LEU A 356 6.56 2.81 -21.73
N GLN A 357 5.60 3.65 -21.36
CA GLN A 357 5.05 4.71 -22.22
C GLN A 357 5.98 5.93 -22.35
N GLN A 358 6.69 6.26 -21.28
CA GLN A 358 7.59 7.42 -21.24
C GLN A 358 8.93 7.15 -21.94
N GLY A 359 9.14 5.94 -22.45
CA GLY A 359 10.38 5.56 -23.12
C GLY A 359 11.57 5.67 -22.17
N LEU A 360 11.43 5.04 -20.98
CA LEU A 360 12.43 4.95 -19.90
C LEU A 360 13.84 5.19 -20.40
#